data_AF-A0A530QF34-F1
#
_entry.id   AF-A0A530QF34-F1
#
_cell.length_a   1.000
_cell.length_b   1.000
_cell.length_c   1.000
_cell.angle_alpha   90.00
_cell.angle_beta   90.00
_cell.angle_gamma   90.00
#
_symmetry.space_group_name_H-M   'P 1'
#
loop_
_entity.id
_entity.type
_entity.pdbx_description
1 polymer ?
#
loop_
_entity_poly.entity_id
_entity_poly.type
_entity_poly.pdbx_seq_one_letter_code
_entity_poly.pdbx_strand_id
1 'polypeptide(L)'
;CGGVAQAVAGGQCAARADVIKALGEKFHESEAARGLVNPNVILEIFVSEKGTWTILATDTHGLSCIITAGDGWDGAMMAVALPGT
;
A
#
# COMPACT_ATOMS: atom_id res chain seq x y z
N CYS A 1 -11.69 -25.64 -18.00
CA CYS A 1 -10.33 -25.28 -17.59
C CYS A 1 -9.97 -23.92 -18.17
N GLY A 2 -10.32 -22.83 -17.49
CA GLY A 2 -9.92 -21.48 -17.87
C GLY A 2 -9.19 -20.88 -16.69
N GLY A 3 -7.86 -21.01 -16.67
CA GLY A 3 -7.04 -20.34 -15.68
C GLY A 3 -7.11 -18.84 -15.94
N VAL A 4 -7.63 -18.09 -14.98
CA VAL A 4 -7.41 -16.64 -14.95
C VAL A 4 -5.91 -16.45 -14.83
N ALA A 5 -5.29 -15.90 -15.87
CA ALA A 5 -3.92 -15.42 -15.78
C ALA A 5 -3.90 -14.36 -14.68
N GLN A 6 -3.29 -14.67 -13.55
CA GLN A 6 -2.95 -13.64 -12.58
C GLN A 6 -1.93 -12.75 -13.28
N ALA A 7 -2.37 -11.58 -13.74
CA ALA A 7 -1.47 -10.53 -14.15
C ALA A 7 -0.63 -10.18 -12.92
N VAL A 8 0.58 -10.71 -12.84
CA VAL A 8 1.61 -10.09 -12.02
C VAL A 8 1.91 -8.80 -12.74
N ALA A 9 1.20 -7.74 -12.38
CA ALA A 9 1.54 -6.40 -12.83
C ALA A 9 3.02 -6.24 -12.47
N GLY A 10 3.90 -6.24 -13.47
CA GLY A 10 5.28 -5.80 -13.27
C GLY A 10 5.16 -4.44 -12.59
N GLY A 11 5.53 -4.39 -11.30
CA GLY A 11 5.15 -3.29 -10.43
C GLY A 11 5.49 -1.99 -11.11
N GLN A 12 4.52 -1.08 -11.22
CA GLN A 12 4.78 0.26 -11.72
C GLN A 12 5.65 0.93 -10.65
N CYS A 13 6.96 0.86 -10.87
CA CYS A 13 7.95 1.42 -9.96
C CYS A 13 8.31 2.82 -10.42
N ALA A 14 8.38 3.76 -9.50
CA ALA A 14 8.85 5.11 -9.74
C ALA A 14 9.51 5.66 -8.46
N ALA A 15 10.05 6.87 -8.54
CA ALA A 15 10.50 7.55 -7.33
C ALA A 15 9.33 7.67 -6.35
N ARG A 16 9.57 7.31 -5.09
CA ARG A 16 8.53 7.28 -4.06
C ARG A 16 7.74 8.59 -3.97
N ALA A 17 8.42 9.72 -4.10
CA ALA A 17 7.79 11.04 -4.09
C ALA A 17 6.74 11.20 -5.20
N ASP A 18 7.02 10.69 -6.40
CA ASP A 18 6.11 10.77 -7.54
C ASP A 18 4.92 9.82 -7.36
N VAL A 19 5.14 8.63 -6.80
CA VAL A 19 4.06 7.68 -6.50
C VAL A 19 3.11 8.25 -5.45
N ILE A 20 3.64 8.73 -4.32
CA ILE A 20 2.83 9.30 -3.24
C ILE A 20 2.05 10.52 -3.74
N LYS A 21 2.69 11.39 -4.54
CA LYS A 21 2.02 12.53 -5.15
C LYS A 21 0.86 12.08 -6.04
N ALA A 22 1.08 11.10 -6.92
CA ALA A 22 0.04 10.58 -7.79
C ALA A 22 -1.11 9.93 -7.01
N LEU A 23 -0.82 9.18 -5.93
CA LEU A 23 -1.83 8.60 -5.05
C LEU A 23 -2.68 9.67 -4.35
N GLY A 24 -2.04 10.71 -3.81
CA GLY A 24 -2.73 11.83 -3.17
C GLY A 24 -3.58 12.66 -4.14
N GLU A 25 -3.07 12.94 -5.35
CA GLU A 25 -3.76 13.77 -6.34
C GLU A 25 -4.91 13.03 -7.05
N LYS A 26 -4.73 11.74 -7.39
CA LYS A 26 -5.71 10.99 -8.19
C LYS A 26 -6.71 10.20 -7.35
N PHE A 27 -6.24 9.60 -6.26
CA PHE A 27 -7.04 8.69 -5.44
C PHE A 27 -7.38 9.28 -4.08
N HIS A 28 -6.79 10.43 -3.72
CA HIS A 28 -6.89 11.02 -2.39
C HIS A 28 -6.47 10.04 -1.29
N GLU A 29 -5.52 9.18 -1.61
CA GLU A 29 -4.97 8.23 -0.67
C GLU A 29 -3.83 8.88 0.12
N SER A 30 -3.80 8.59 1.42
CA SER A 30 -2.76 9.03 2.34
C SER A 30 -2.20 7.83 3.08
N GLU A 31 -0.98 7.95 3.58
CA GLU A 31 -0.32 6.86 4.28
C GLU A 31 -1.09 6.46 5.55
N ALA A 32 -1.61 5.25 5.57
CA ALA A 32 -2.34 4.69 6.71
C ALA A 32 -1.40 3.89 7.63
N ALA A 33 -0.43 3.18 7.07
CA ALA A 33 0.53 2.38 7.82
C ALA A 33 1.83 2.15 7.03
N ARG A 34 2.92 1.87 7.76
CA ARG A 34 4.20 1.39 7.19
C ARG A 34 4.85 0.37 8.09
N GLY A 35 5.64 -0.53 7.50
CA GLY A 35 6.42 -1.52 8.22
C GLY A 35 7.68 -1.92 7.49
N LEU A 36 8.73 -2.27 8.23
CA LEU A 36 9.94 -2.85 7.64
C LEU A 36 9.66 -4.31 7.29
N VAL A 37 9.85 -4.66 6.01
CA VAL A 37 9.82 -6.06 5.57
C VAL A 37 11.17 -6.72 5.88
N ASN A 38 12.24 -5.97 5.62
CA ASN A 38 13.63 -6.30 5.93
C ASN A 38 14.43 -4.98 6.00
N PRO A 39 15.75 -5.02 6.33
CA PRO A 39 16.55 -3.79 6.45
C PRO A 39 16.63 -2.92 5.19
N ASN A 40 16.25 -3.46 4.02
CA ASN A 40 16.37 -2.79 2.73
C ASN A 40 15.02 -2.42 2.10
N VAL A 41 13.89 -2.86 2.69
CA VAL A 41 12.56 -2.69 2.09
C VAL A 41 11.53 -2.33 3.15
N ILE A 42 10.78 -1.27 2.88
CA ILE A 42 9.64 -0.80 3.66
C ILE A 42 8.36 -1.10 2.87
N LEU A 43 7.39 -1.74 3.51
CA LEU A 43 6.02 -1.85 3.02
C LEU A 43 5.22 -0.64 3.48
N GLU A 44 4.44 -0.06 2.60
CA GLU A 44 3.60 1.10 2.88
C GLU A 44 2.18 0.83 2.41
N ILE A 45 1.19 1.26 3.20
CA ILE A 45 -0.23 1.13 2.90
C ILE A 45 -0.81 2.54 2.83
N PHE A 46 -1.43 2.84 1.70
CA PHE A 46 -2.11 4.11 1.43
C PHE A 46 -3.61 3.85 1.32
N VAL A 47 -4.41 4.73 1.91
CA VAL A 47 -5.87 4.57 2.01
C VAL A 47 -6.54 5.93 1.82
N SER A 48 -7.67 5.96 1.12
CA SER A 48 -8.54 7.14 1.01
C SER A 48 -9.79 6.98 1.88
N GLU A 49 -10.42 8.11 2.23
CA GLU A 49 -11.72 8.10 2.93
C GLU A 49 -12.83 7.42 2.13
N LYS A 50 -12.68 7.33 0.80
CA LYS A 50 -13.62 6.63 -0.10
C LYS A 50 -13.42 5.11 -0.09
N GLY A 51 -12.39 4.62 0.61
CA GLY A 51 -12.08 3.20 0.71
C GLY A 51 -11.20 2.66 -0.40
N THR A 52 -10.61 3.51 -1.25
CA THR A 52 -9.55 3.06 -2.17
C THR A 52 -8.26 2.84 -1.37
N TRP A 53 -7.44 1.89 -1.81
CA TRP A 53 -6.19 1.59 -1.15
C TRP A 53 -5.10 1.10 -2.12
N THR A 54 -3.86 1.38 -1.76
CA THR A 54 -2.67 0.96 -2.49
C THR A 54 -1.58 0.49 -1.54
N ILE A 55 -0.93 -0.64 -1.85
CA ILE A 55 0.23 -1.14 -1.12
C ILE A 55 1.49 -0.97 -1.96
N LEU A 56 2.49 -0.34 -1.38
CA LEU A 56 3.79 -0.09 -2.00
C LEU A 56 4.89 -0.87 -1.28
N ALA A 57 5.91 -1.26 -2.03
CA ALA A 57 7.20 -1.65 -1.48
C ALA A 57 8.26 -0.63 -1.90
N THR A 58 8.90 -0.02 -0.92
CA THR A 58 9.92 1.01 -1.09
C THR A 58 11.28 0.47 -0.68
N ASP A 59 12.28 0.61 -1.55
CA ASP A 59 13.66 0.27 -1.23
C ASP A 59 14.44 1.42 -0.57
N THR A 60 15.66 1.14 -0.12
CA THR A 60 16.55 2.14 0.48
C THR A 60 17.07 3.20 -0.50
N HIS A 61 16.89 3.00 -1.81
CA HIS A 61 17.22 3.98 -2.83
C HIS A 61 16.05 4.94 -3.12
N GLY A 62 14.90 4.76 -2.47
CA GLY A 62 13.72 5.59 -2.63
C GLY A 62 12.89 5.22 -3.87
N LEU A 63 13.13 4.05 -4.46
CA LEU A 63 12.28 3.49 -5.50
C LEU A 63 11.09 2.78 -4.84
N SER A 64 9.88 3.13 -5.27
CA SER A 64 8.65 2.56 -4.74
C SER A 64 7.88 1.85 -5.85
N CYS A 65 7.52 0.59 -5.62
CA CYS A 65 6.76 -0.22 -6.55
C CYS A 65 5.37 -0.50 -6.01
N ILE A 66 4.35 -0.29 -6.85
CA ILE A 66 2.98 -0.74 -6.54
C ILE A 66 2.97 -2.27 -6.55
N ILE A 67 2.64 -2.87 -5.40
CA ILE A 67 2.49 -4.31 -5.25
C ILE A 67 1.06 -4.72 -5.58
N THR A 68 0.09 -3.97 -5.04
CA THR A 68 -1.33 -4.20 -5.25
C THR A 68 -2.12 -2.93 -4.93
N ALA A 69 -3.30 -2.79 -5.52
CA ALA A 69 -4.24 -1.71 -5.28
C ALA A 69 -5.67 -2.23 -5.43
N GLY A 70 -6.62 -1.56 -4.80
CA GLY A 70 -8.02 -1.92 -4.87
C GLY A 70 -8.93 -0.93 -4.16
N ASP A 71 -10.16 -1.38 -3.92
CA ASP A 71 -11.21 -0.62 -3.26
C ASP A 71 -11.78 -1.40 -2.05
N GLY A 72 -12.69 -0.77 -1.31
CA GLY A 72 -13.40 -1.39 -0.19
C GLY A 72 -12.54 -1.59 1.05
N TRP A 73 -11.56 -0.72 1.29
CA TRP A 73 -10.75 -0.75 2.51
C TRP A 73 -11.63 -0.54 3.75
N ASP A 74 -11.56 -1.48 4.69
CA ASP A 74 -12.19 -1.38 6.01
C ASP A 74 -11.10 -1.22 7.08
N GLY A 75 -10.88 0.02 7.50
CA GLY A 75 -9.88 0.37 8.52
C GLY A 75 -10.34 0.12 9.96
N ALA A 76 -11.57 -0.34 10.19
CA ALA A 76 -12.17 -0.43 11.53
C ALA A 76 -11.75 -1.68 12.33
N MET A 77 -10.63 -2.31 12.00
CA MET A 77 -10.09 -3.42 12.78
C MET A 77 -8.84 -2.95 13.52
N MET A 78 -9.00 -2.39 14.73
CA MET A 78 -8.13 -2.61 15.92
C MET A 78 -8.68 -1.81 17.12
N ALA A 79 -9.54 -2.47 17.89
CA ALA A 79 -9.53 -2.33 19.34
C ALA A 79 -9.24 -3.71 19.93
N VAL A 80 -7.97 -4.12 19.91
CA VAL A 80 -7.53 -5.14 20.87
C VAL A 80 -7.42 -4.41 22.20
N ALA A 81 -8.48 -4.47 23.01
CA ALA A 81 -8.33 -4.26 24.44
C ALA A 81 -7.41 -5.37 24.94
N LEU A 82 -6.13 -5.07 25.18
CA LEU A 82 -5.22 -5.96 25.89
C LEU A 82 -5.87 -6.25 27.27
N PRO A 83 -6.31 -7.48 27.58
CA PRO A 83 -6.78 -7.78 28.92
C PRO A 83 -5.56 -7.99 29.81
N GLY A 84 -5.34 -7.11 30.79
CA GLY A 84 -4.24 -7.24 31.74
C GLY A 84 -3.98 -6.03 32.64
N THR A 85 -4.96 -5.65 33.45
CA THR A 85 -4.77 -5.06 34.79
C THR A 85 -5.34 -6.02 35.82
#